data_AF-W2CV20-F1
#
_entry.id   AF-W2CV20-F1
#
_cell.length_a   1.000
_cell.length_b   1.000
_cell.length_c   1.000
_cell.angle_alpha   90.00
_cell.angle_beta   90.00
_cell.angle_gamma   90.00
#
_symmetry.space_group_name_H-M   'P 1'
#
loop_
_entity.id
_entity.type
_entity.pdbx_description
1 polymer ?
#
loop_
_entity_poly.entity_id
_entity_poly.type
_entity_poly.pdbx_seq_one_letter_code
_entity_poly.pdbx_strand_id
1 'polypeptide(L)'
;DERDRMLLDMGDRLTKFYSHYTQMRDSIASEGFKNKLSMADIQDKRRGIPWGTETVYYQWYSKKKTQVSTVFLHNGYTYEEPMAMPEWILHEDTMMVLGYVCKRATTHYRGRDWEVYYT
;
A
#
# COMPACT_ATOMS: atom_id res chain seq x y z
N ASP A 1 -9.00 18.40 -1.88
CA ASP A 1 -8.07 17.43 -1.31
C ASP A 1 -8.66 16.05 -1.18
N GLU A 2 -8.70 15.30 -2.29
CA GLU A 2 -8.87 13.85 -2.17
C GLU A 2 -7.51 13.27 -1.80
N ARG A 3 -7.35 12.91 -0.52
CA ARG A 3 -6.22 12.11 -0.07
C ARG A 3 -6.27 10.77 -0.79
N ASP A 4 -5.09 10.28 -1.20
CA ASP A 4 -4.97 8.98 -1.84
C ASP A 4 -5.62 7.88 -0.98
N ARG A 5 -6.34 6.97 -1.62
CA ARG A 5 -7.00 5.84 -0.95
C ARG A 5 -6.05 4.66 -0.93
N MET A 6 -5.37 4.48 0.21
CA MET A 6 -4.47 3.34 0.40
C MET A 6 -5.23 2.07 0.81
N LEU A 7 -4.80 0.93 0.28
CA LEU A 7 -5.31 -0.41 0.62
C LEU A 7 -4.19 -1.28 1.19
N LEU A 8 -4.59 -2.19 2.08
CA LEU A 8 -3.75 -3.21 2.66
C LEU A 8 -4.40 -4.58 2.42
N ASP A 9 -3.81 -5.37 1.54
CA ASP A 9 -4.20 -6.76 1.33
C ASP A 9 -3.28 -7.65 2.17
N MET A 10 -3.86 -8.45 3.06
CA MET A 10 -3.14 -9.36 3.94
C MET A 10 -3.46 -10.81 3.56
N GLY A 11 -2.46 -11.59 3.17
CA GLY A 11 -2.58 -13.03 2.93
C GLY A 11 -1.47 -13.81 3.64
N ASP A 12 -1.62 -15.14 3.69
CA ASP A 12 -0.74 -16.03 4.46
C ASP A 12 0.74 -15.94 4.11
N ARG A 13 1.07 -15.52 2.88
CA ARG A 13 2.45 -15.46 2.37
C ARG A 13 3.03 -14.05 2.31
N LEU A 14 2.17 -13.05 2.14
CA LEU A 14 2.53 -11.71 1.71
C LEU A 14 1.45 -10.72 2.14
N THR A 15 1.89 -9.57 2.62
CA THR A 15 1.06 -8.36 2.75
C THR A 15 1.44 -7.34 1.68
N LYS A 16 0.46 -6.70 1.05
CA LYS A 16 0.65 -5.68 0.02
C LYS A 16 -0.04 -4.38 0.42
N PHE A 17 0.71 -3.27 0.44
CA PHE A 17 0.19 -1.92 0.70
C PHE A 17 0.38 -1.01 -0.51
N TYR A 18 -0.69 -0.42 -1.02
CA TYR A 18 -0.70 0.28 -2.31
C TYR A 18 -1.86 1.27 -2.44
N SER A 19 -1.79 2.15 -3.43
CA SER A 19 -2.89 3.06 -3.79
C SER A 19 -3.97 2.33 -4.60
N HIS A 20 -5.22 2.44 -4.16
CA HIS A 20 -6.40 1.99 -4.90
C HIS A 20 -6.51 2.69 -6.26
N TYR A 21 -6.21 3.99 -6.33
CA TYR A 21 -6.31 4.74 -7.59
C TYR A 21 -5.27 4.29 -8.61
N THR A 22 -4.03 4.07 -8.19
CA THR A 22 -2.99 3.50 -9.04
C THR A 22 -3.38 2.11 -9.54
N GLN A 23 -3.92 1.25 -8.66
CA GLN A 23 -4.42 -0.08 -9.04
C GLN A 23 -5.55 -0.01 -10.07
N MET A 24 -6.52 0.88 -9.90
CA MET A 24 -7.63 1.05 -10.86
C MET A 24 -7.10 1.47 -12.23
N ARG A 25 -6.18 2.45 -12.27
CA ARG A 25 -5.58 2.93 -13.51
C ARG A 25 -4.75 1.84 -14.20
N ASP A 26 -3.98 1.06 -13.44
CA ASP A 26 -3.22 -0.09 -13.94
C ASP A 26 -4.15 -1.16 -14.53
N SER A 27 -5.21 -1.51 -13.81
CA SER A 27 -6.21 -2.50 -14.24
C SER A 27 -6.85 -2.12 -15.58
N ILE A 28 -7.25 -0.85 -15.73
CA ILE A 28 -7.82 -0.32 -16.98
C ILE A 28 -6.83 -0.41 -18.14
N ALA A 29 -5.55 -0.08 -17.90
CA ALA A 29 -4.55 -0.22 -18.96
C ALA A 29 -4.27 -1.68 -19.30
N SER A 30 -4.14 -2.56 -18.31
CA SER A 30 -3.95 -4.00 -18.52
C SER A 30 -5.07 -4.58 -19.39
N GLU A 31 -6.32 -4.26 -19.07
CA GLU A 31 -7.48 -4.67 -19.86
C GLU A 31 -7.50 -4.02 -21.26
N GLY A 32 -7.21 -2.72 -21.35
CA GLY A 32 -7.15 -2.01 -22.62
C GLY A 32 -6.10 -2.58 -23.57
N PHE A 33 -4.90 -2.88 -23.07
CA PHE A 33 -3.84 -3.51 -23.87
C PHE A 33 -4.20 -4.93 -24.30
N LYS A 34 -4.80 -5.74 -23.41
CA LYS A 34 -5.32 -7.08 -23.78
C LYS A 34 -6.34 -6.99 -24.91
N ASN A 35 -7.17 -5.96 -24.90
CA ASN A 35 -8.18 -5.68 -25.92
C ASN A 35 -7.66 -4.82 -27.10
N LYS A 36 -6.34 -4.59 -27.19
CA LYS A 36 -5.68 -3.83 -28.27
C LYS A 36 -6.23 -2.41 -28.47
N LEU A 37 -6.71 -1.78 -27.40
CA LEU A 37 -7.14 -0.38 -27.44
C LEU A 37 -5.95 0.55 -27.70
N SER A 38 -6.22 1.71 -28.29
CA SER A 38 -5.20 2.73 -28.46
C SER A 38 -4.84 3.35 -27.11
N MET A 39 -3.66 3.98 -27.04
CA MET A 39 -3.27 4.74 -25.84
C MET A 39 -4.27 5.85 -25.50
N ALA A 40 -4.86 6.49 -26.50
CA ALA A 40 -5.86 7.53 -26.30
C ALA A 40 -7.12 6.98 -25.62
N ASP A 41 -7.63 5.83 -26.09
CA ASP A 41 -8.82 5.19 -25.52
C ASP A 41 -8.58 4.73 -24.07
N ILE A 42 -7.37 4.22 -23.77
CA ILE A 42 -6.99 3.84 -22.41
C ILE A 42 -6.98 5.07 -21.49
N GLN A 43 -6.46 6.20 -21.96
CA GLN A 43 -6.45 7.44 -21.18
C GLN A 43 -7.87 8.01 -20.98
N ASP A 44 -8.73 7.92 -22.00
CA ASP A 44 -10.13 8.33 -21.86
C ASP A 44 -10.87 7.45 -20.84
N LYS A 45 -10.65 6.13 -20.86
CA LYS A 45 -11.20 5.21 -19.85
C LYS A 45 -10.71 5.48 -18.42
N ARG A 46 -9.52 6.07 -18.26
CA ARG A 46 -8.96 6.47 -16.95
C ARG A 46 -9.47 7.82 -16.46
N ARG A 47 -10.29 8.52 -17.26
CA ARG A 47 -10.77 9.87 -16.95
C ARG A 47 -11.61 9.85 -15.67
N GLY A 48 -11.34 10.82 -14.79
CA GLY A 48 -12.01 10.94 -13.49
C GLY A 48 -11.43 10.06 -12.39
N ILE A 49 -10.44 9.20 -12.67
CA ILE A 49 -9.71 8.47 -11.62
C ILE A 49 -8.47 9.30 -11.23
N PRO A 50 -8.38 9.75 -9.96
CA PRO A 50 -7.23 10.52 -9.48
C PRO A 50 -5.91 9.77 -9.69
N TRP A 51 -4.81 10.50 -9.72
CA TRP A 51 -3.49 9.90 -9.59
C TRP A 51 -3.24 9.57 -8.12
N GLY A 52 -2.76 8.35 -7.88
CA GLY A 52 -2.37 7.89 -6.56
C GLY A 52 -0.86 7.72 -6.43
N THR A 53 -0.44 7.27 -5.26
CA THR A 53 0.93 6.87 -4.96
C THR A 53 1.32 5.72 -5.88
N GLU A 54 2.45 5.87 -6.57
CA GLU A 54 2.99 4.80 -7.43
C GLU A 54 3.74 3.73 -6.62
N THR A 55 4.24 4.10 -5.44
CA THR A 55 4.97 3.19 -4.57
C THR A 55 4.05 2.12 -3.99
N VAL A 56 4.49 0.88 -4.13
CA VAL A 56 3.86 -0.32 -3.58
C VAL A 56 4.83 -1.03 -2.65
N TYR A 57 4.35 -1.39 -1.47
CA TYR A 57 5.12 -2.12 -0.47
C TYR A 57 4.63 -3.57 -0.37
N TYR A 58 5.57 -4.50 -0.33
CA TYR A 58 5.35 -5.93 -0.20
C TYR A 58 6.12 -6.45 1.02
N GLN A 59 5.43 -7.03 2.00
CA GLN A 59 6.06 -7.66 3.15
C GLN A 59 5.99 -9.19 3.06
N TRP A 60 7.14 -9.82 2.88
CA TRP A 60 7.29 -11.26 2.78
C TRP A 60 7.70 -11.85 4.14
N TYR A 61 6.73 -12.18 4.99
CA TYR A 61 7.00 -12.60 6.37
C TYR A 61 7.91 -13.83 6.48
N SER A 62 7.67 -14.87 5.66
CA SER A 62 8.49 -16.09 5.66
C SER A 62 9.94 -15.84 5.26
N LYS A 63 10.18 -14.81 4.45
CA LYS A 63 11.52 -14.41 3.99
C LYS A 63 12.14 -13.30 4.85
N LYS A 64 11.39 -12.72 5.80
CA LYS A 64 11.77 -11.54 6.59
C LYS A 64 12.30 -10.40 5.71
N LYS A 65 11.59 -10.10 4.62
CA LYS A 65 11.96 -9.08 3.63
C LYS A 65 10.82 -8.12 3.34
N THR A 66 11.17 -6.85 3.14
CA THR A 66 10.30 -5.84 2.53
C THR A 66 10.80 -5.57 1.12
N GLN A 67 9.93 -5.73 0.13
CA GLN A 67 10.20 -5.32 -1.24
C GLN A 67 9.38 -4.07 -1.54
N VAL A 68 10.00 -3.10 -2.20
CA VAL A 68 9.36 -1.84 -2.56
C VAL A 68 9.48 -1.68 -4.06
N SER A 69 8.36 -1.42 -4.72
CA SER A 69 8.29 -1.09 -6.15
C SER A 69 7.76 0.33 -6.31
N THR A 70 8.31 1.09 -7.23
CA THR A 70 7.88 2.47 -7.52
C THR A 70 8.20 2.80 -8.97
N VAL A 71 7.66 3.89 -9.51
CA VAL A 71 8.11 4.41 -10.81
C VAL A 71 8.64 5.83 -10.66
N PHE A 72 9.69 6.10 -11.43
CA PHE A 72 10.34 7.39 -11.49
C PHE A 72 10.74 7.68 -12.93
N LEU A 73 10.34 8.84 -13.46
CA LEU A 73 10.59 9.24 -14.85
C LEU A 73 10.27 8.12 -15.87
N HIS A 74 9.10 7.49 -15.73
CA HIS A 74 8.59 6.42 -16.61
C HIS A 74 9.29 5.06 -16.46
N ASN A 75 10.31 4.94 -15.61
CA ASN A 75 10.98 3.68 -15.33
C ASN A 75 10.48 3.08 -14.02
N GLY A 76 10.21 1.77 -14.04
CA GLY A 76 9.92 1.00 -12.85
C GLY A 76 11.21 0.67 -12.09
N TYR A 77 11.21 0.90 -10.79
CA TYR A 77 12.30 0.54 -9.88
C TYR A 77 11.76 -0.41 -8.83
N THR A 78 12.57 -1.40 -8.45
CA THR A 78 12.25 -2.31 -7.36
C THR A 78 13.51 -2.58 -6.56
N TYR A 79 13.40 -2.53 -5.23
CA TYR A 79 14.47 -2.89 -4.32
C TYR A 79 13.94 -3.72 -3.16
N GLU A 80 14.85 -4.44 -2.49
CA GLU A 80 14.54 -5.22 -1.30
C GLU A 80 15.36 -4.69 -0.12
N GLU A 81 14.75 -4.67 1.06
CA GLU A 81 15.40 -4.41 2.33
C GLU A 81 15.03 -5.49 3.36
N PRO A 82 15.89 -5.77 4.35
CA PRO A 82 15.51 -6.59 5.49
C PRO A 82 14.25 -6.03 6.15
N MET A 83 13.31 -6.90 6.52
CA MET A 83 12.12 -6.48 7.24
C MET A 83 12.52 -6.00 8.64
N ALA A 84 12.34 -4.70 8.89
CA ALA A 84 12.59 -4.08 10.19
C ALA A 84 11.25 -3.82 10.88
N MET A 85 11.09 -4.40 12.07
CA MET A 85 9.92 -4.15 12.92
C MET A 85 10.31 -3.15 14.01
N PRO A 86 9.49 -2.13 14.29
CA PRO A 86 9.70 -1.25 15.43
C PRO A 86 9.53 -1.99 16.76
N GLU A 87 10.21 -1.49 17.80
CA GLU A 87 10.04 -1.96 19.18
C GLU A 87 8.82 -1.29 19.80
N TRP A 88 7.72 -2.03 19.87
CA TRP A 88 6.45 -1.52 20.37
C TRP A 88 6.36 -1.52 21.89
N ILE A 89 5.86 -0.42 22.44
CA ILE A 89 5.33 -0.35 23.81
C ILE A 89 3.84 -0.69 23.73
N LEU A 90 3.45 -1.82 24.32
CA LEU A 90 2.06 -2.28 24.34
C LEU A 90 1.35 -1.68 25.56
N HIS A 91 0.11 -1.21 25.35
CA HIS A 91 -0.72 -0.65 26.40
C HIS A 91 -1.92 -1.56 26.68
N GLU A 92 -2.46 -1.45 27.90
CA GLU A 92 -3.63 -2.23 28.34
C GLU A 92 -4.97 -1.63 27.89
N ASP A 93 -4.97 -0.39 27.41
CA ASP A 93 -6.19 0.27 26.95
C ASP A 93 -6.69 -0.31 25.62
N THR A 94 -8.01 -0.25 25.46
CA THR A 94 -8.70 -0.79 24.29
C THR A 94 -9.61 0.27 23.67
N MET A 95 -9.81 0.14 22.36
CA MET A 95 -10.67 1.02 21.57
C MET A 95 -11.47 0.20 20.56
N MET A 96 -12.74 0.58 20.35
CA MET A 96 -13.56 0.01 19.28
C MET A 96 -13.27 0.70 17.94
N VAL A 97 -12.73 -0.04 16.97
CA VAL A 97 -12.49 0.46 15.60
C VAL A 97 -13.26 -0.41 14.62
N LEU A 98 -14.24 0.16 13.93
CA LEU A 98 -15.07 -0.54 12.93
C LEU A 98 -15.70 -1.85 13.45
N GLY A 99 -15.99 -1.94 14.76
CA GLY A 99 -16.56 -3.14 15.38
C GLY A 99 -15.55 -4.13 15.98
N TYR A 100 -14.25 -3.86 15.86
CA TYR A 100 -13.19 -4.66 16.46
C TYR A 100 -12.71 -4.04 17.78
N VAL A 101 -12.52 -4.86 18.80
CA VAL A 101 -11.86 -4.47 20.06
C VAL A 101 -10.36 -4.47 19.81
N CYS A 102 -9.78 -3.28 19.61
CA CYS A 102 -8.36 -3.12 19.34
C CYS A 102 -7.59 -2.76 20.61
N LYS A 103 -6.35 -3.23 20.70
CA LYS A 103 -5.35 -2.79 21.69
C LYS A 103 -4.52 -1.64 21.14
N ARG A 104 -3.99 -0.79 22.03
CA ARG A 104 -3.11 0.32 21.65
C ARG A 104 -1.64 -0.04 21.82
N ALA A 105 -0.80 0.46 20.90
CA ALA A 105 0.65 0.41 21.03
C ALA A 105 1.29 1.72 20.52
N THR A 106 2.45 2.06 21.08
CA THR A 106 3.23 3.24 20.67
C THR A 106 4.69 2.91 20.41
N THR A 107 5.35 3.65 19.54
CA THR A 107 6.81 3.52 19.29
C THR A 107 7.39 4.83 18.77
N HIS A 108 8.68 5.05 18.98
CA HIS A 108 9.47 5.99 18.18
C HIS A 108 10.16 5.21 17.06
N TYR A 109 9.84 5.48 15.80
CA TYR A 109 10.38 4.74 14.66
C TYR A 109 10.63 5.64 13.45
N ARG A 110 11.85 5.56 12.91
CA ARG A 110 12.36 6.39 11.80
C ARG A 110 12.07 7.88 11.96
N GLY A 111 12.38 8.41 13.16
CA GLY A 111 12.28 9.83 13.48
C GLY A 111 10.86 10.35 13.69
N ARG A 112 9.89 9.47 13.94
CA ARG A 112 8.51 9.85 14.24
C ARG A 112 7.96 9.01 15.40
N ASP A 113 7.09 9.64 16.18
CA ASP A 113 6.27 8.94 17.16
C ASP A 113 5.01 8.41 16.49
N TRP A 114 4.75 7.12 16.68
CA TRP A 114 3.59 6.42 16.13
C TRP A 114 2.72 5.91 17.25
N GLU A 115 1.41 6.09 17.11
CA GLU A 115 0.38 5.41 17.88
C GLU A 115 -0.43 4.54 16.92
N VAL A 116 -0.63 3.27 17.27
CA VAL A 116 -1.35 2.29 16.46
C VAL A 116 -2.38 1.54 17.29
N TYR A 117 -3.44 1.10 16.62
CA TYR A 117 -4.49 0.24 17.19
C TYR A 117 -4.55 -1.05 16.39
N TYR A 118 -4.48 -2.20 17.06
CA TYR A 118 -4.38 -3.52 16.42
C TYR A 118 -5.28 -4.56 17.11
N THR A 119 -5.67 -5.60 16.37
CA THR A 119 -6.48 -6.73 16.87
C THR A 119 -5.76 -8.06 16.69
#